data_AF-A0A382QSF8-F1
#
_entry.id   AF-A0A382QSF8-F1
#
_cell.length_a   1.000
_cell.length_b   1.000
_cell.length_c   1.000
_cell.angle_alpha   90.00
_cell.angle_beta   90.00
_cell.angle_gamma   90.00
#
_symmetry.space_group_name_H-M   'P 1'
#
loop_
_entity.id
_entity.type
_entity.pdbx_description
1 polymer ?
#
loop_
_entity_poly.entity_id
_entity_poly.type
_entity_poly.pdbx_seq_one_letter_code
_entity_poly.pdbx_strand_id
1 'polypeptide(L)'
;MFLCSLGSRVKTFGRHHVPDEGPYIVVINHFSYIDPPFVIHALQKPISFLAASDQVIEAQFIWAPFLYGFIPTDRTKLAPSTIKNSIRALKSGEVLGIFPEG
;
A
#
# COMPACT_ATOMS: atom_id res chain seq x y z
N MET A 1 8.63 10.82 -1.86
CA MET A 1 9.26 9.48 -2.05
C MET A 1 10.79 9.49 -1.80
N PHE A 2 11.28 10.29 -0.84
CA PHE A 2 12.72 10.45 -0.56
C PHE A 2 13.17 9.75 0.76
N LEU A 3 12.23 9.25 1.56
CA LEU A 3 12.51 8.75 2.92
C LEU A 3 13.27 7.41 2.94
N CYS A 4 12.98 6.48 2.03
CA CYS A 4 13.63 5.15 2.03
C CYS A 4 15.11 5.19 1.63
N SER A 5 15.56 6.21 0.89
CA SER A 5 16.95 6.36 0.45
C SER A 5 17.88 6.97 1.49
N LEU A 6 17.34 7.50 2.62
CA LEU A 6 18.15 8.15 3.65
C LEU A 6 18.77 7.17 4.66
N GLY A 7 18.28 5.92 4.73
CA GLY A 7 18.77 4.91 5.67
C GLY A 7 19.05 3.53 5.07
N SER A 8 18.79 3.32 3.77
CA SER A 8 18.98 2.02 3.13
C SER A 8 19.34 2.15 1.66
N ARG A 9 20.10 1.16 1.14
CA ARG A 9 20.37 1.04 -0.30
C ARG A 9 19.34 0.11 -0.93
N VAL A 10 18.25 0.70 -1.43
CA VAL A 10 17.19 -0.04 -2.12
C VAL A 10 17.59 -0.33 -3.57
N LYS A 11 17.34 -1.55 -4.05
CA LYS A 11 17.44 -1.90 -5.47
C LYS A 11 16.09 -2.41 -5.93
N THR A 12 15.59 -1.84 -7.02
CA THR A 12 14.32 -2.23 -7.64
C THR A 12 14.59 -2.94 -8.95
N PHE A 13 14.01 -4.11 -9.13
CA PHE A 13 14.08 -4.90 -10.37
C PHE A 13 12.69 -5.02 -10.98
N GLY A 14 12.61 -5.14 -12.32
CA GLY A 14 11.33 -5.41 -13.00
C GLY A 14 10.34 -4.25 -13.03
N ARG A 15 10.74 -3.01 -12.69
CA ARG A 15 9.85 -1.83 -12.71
C ARG A 15 9.19 -1.57 -14.07
N HIS A 16 9.82 -1.99 -15.16
CA HIS A 16 9.27 -1.88 -16.51
C HIS A 16 8.03 -2.77 -16.76
N HIS A 17 7.73 -3.73 -15.86
CA HIS A 17 6.49 -4.50 -15.92
C HIS A 17 5.30 -3.74 -15.31
N VAL A 18 5.54 -2.62 -14.63
CA VAL A 18 4.50 -1.82 -14.00
C VAL A 18 3.77 -1.03 -15.10
N PRO A 19 2.44 -1.10 -15.20
CA PRO A 19 1.69 -0.30 -16.16
C PRO A 19 1.92 1.21 -15.98
N ASP A 20 2.20 1.92 -17.07
CA ASP A 20 2.39 3.37 -17.05
C ASP A 20 1.09 4.13 -16.78
N GLU A 21 -0.05 3.57 -17.20
CA GLU A 21 -1.37 4.16 -17.05
C GLU A 21 -2.40 3.14 -16.54
N GLY A 22 -3.50 3.66 -15.99
CA GLY A 22 -4.62 2.87 -15.52
C GLY A 22 -4.44 2.26 -14.13
N PRO A 23 -5.55 1.79 -13.53
CA PRO A 23 -5.54 1.16 -12.22
C PRO A 23 -5.01 -0.27 -12.29
N TYR A 24 -4.33 -0.71 -11.24
CA TYR A 24 -3.91 -2.09 -11.07
C TYR A 24 -3.84 -2.45 -9.59
N ILE A 25 -3.80 -3.75 -9.31
CA ILE A 25 -3.64 -4.28 -7.96
C ILE A 25 -2.19 -4.73 -7.79
N VAL A 26 -1.55 -4.28 -6.73
CA VAL A 26 -0.22 -4.73 -6.31
C VAL A 26 -0.39 -5.67 -5.14
N VAL A 27 0.08 -6.90 -5.31
CA VAL A 27 0.03 -7.94 -4.28
C VAL A 27 1.41 -8.10 -3.69
N ILE A 28 1.53 -7.96 -2.37
CA ILE A 28 2.81 -7.83 -1.67
C ILE A 28 2.80 -8.75 -0.46
N ASN A 29 3.86 -9.52 -0.28
CA ASN A 29 4.13 -10.25 0.95
C ASN A 29 4.37 -9.27 2.13
N HIS A 30 4.01 -9.63 3.36
CA HIS A 30 4.11 -8.70 4.51
C HIS A 30 5.15 -9.15 5.54
N PHE A 31 6.21 -8.36 5.71
CA PHE A 31 7.29 -8.62 6.67
C PHE A 31 7.44 -7.52 7.73
N SER A 32 7.03 -6.27 7.46
CA SER A 32 7.23 -5.15 8.37
C SER A 32 6.33 -3.94 8.10
N TYR A 33 6.15 -3.09 9.11
CA TYR A 33 5.50 -1.77 8.99
C TYR A 33 6.14 -0.85 7.93
N ILE A 34 7.40 -1.10 7.55
CA ILE A 34 8.13 -0.31 6.55
C ILE A 34 7.93 -0.81 5.11
N ASP A 35 7.17 -1.89 4.89
CA ASP A 35 6.91 -2.43 3.55
C ASP A 35 6.21 -1.40 2.65
N PRO A 36 5.13 -0.71 3.07
CA PRO A 36 4.44 0.23 2.18
C PRO A 36 5.35 1.37 1.66
N PRO A 37 6.17 2.05 2.49
CA PRO A 37 7.17 3.00 2.00
C PRO A 37 8.11 2.45 0.92
N PHE A 38 8.61 1.21 1.07
CA PHE A 38 9.48 0.60 0.06
C PHE A 38 8.75 0.25 -1.23
N VAL A 39 7.50 -0.20 -1.16
CA VAL A 39 6.69 -0.49 -2.34
C VAL A 39 6.38 0.79 -3.12
N ILE A 40 6.02 1.87 -2.42
CA ILE A 40 5.81 3.18 -3.04
C ILE A 40 7.11 3.68 -3.70
N HIS A 41 8.26 3.48 -3.04
CA HIS A 41 9.56 3.79 -3.64
C HIS A 41 9.87 2.93 -4.87
N ALA A 42 9.52 1.64 -4.86
CA ALA A 42 9.75 0.76 -6.00
C ALA A 42 8.86 1.13 -7.20
N LEU A 43 7.59 1.46 -6.95
CA LEU A 43 6.60 1.71 -8.00
C LEU A 43 6.53 3.17 -8.47
N GLN A 44 6.98 4.11 -7.64
CA GLN A 44 6.95 5.55 -7.91
C GLN A 44 5.54 6.08 -8.25
N LYS A 45 4.49 5.46 -7.67
CA LYS A 45 3.09 5.89 -7.80
C LYS A 45 2.41 5.97 -6.43
N PRO A 46 1.38 6.82 -6.26
CA PRO A 46 0.51 6.77 -5.08
C PRO A 46 -0.22 5.43 -5.02
N ILE A 47 -0.33 4.86 -3.83
CA ILE A 47 -0.97 3.56 -3.59
C ILE A 47 -1.93 3.69 -2.42
N SER A 48 -3.13 3.14 -2.59
CA SER A 48 -4.13 2.99 -1.53
C SER A 48 -4.05 1.55 -0.99
N PHE A 49 -3.67 1.39 0.27
CA PHE A 49 -3.49 0.07 0.88
C PHE A 49 -4.73 -0.36 1.67
N LEU A 50 -5.08 -1.64 1.56
CA LEU A 50 -5.92 -2.30 2.55
C LEU A 50 -5.11 -2.53 3.82
N ALA A 51 -5.62 -2.08 4.96
CA ALA A 51 -4.94 -2.26 6.24
C ALA A 51 -5.94 -2.44 7.38
N ALA A 52 -5.50 -3.11 8.44
CA ALA A 52 -6.32 -3.42 9.60
C ALA A 52 -6.89 -2.14 10.21
N SER A 53 -8.22 -2.09 10.38
CA SER A 53 -8.87 -0.97 11.06
C SER A 53 -8.51 -0.86 12.54
N ASP A 54 -8.09 -1.97 13.15
CA ASP A 54 -7.64 -2.10 14.52
C ASP A 54 -6.10 -2.05 14.67
N GLN A 55 -5.38 -1.77 13.58
CA GLN A 55 -3.92 -1.67 13.61
C GLN A 55 -3.49 -0.56 14.57
N VAL A 56 -2.83 -0.95 15.67
CA VAL A 56 -2.17 0.01 16.56
C VAL A 56 -0.88 0.45 15.89
N ILE A 57 -0.84 1.72 15.47
CA ILE A 57 0.35 2.33 14.88
C ILE A 57 1.22 2.88 16.01
N GLU A 58 2.45 2.36 16.12
CA GLU A 58 3.42 2.89 17.06
C GLU A 58 3.74 4.37 16.75
N ALA A 59 4.04 5.17 17.77
CA ALA A 59 4.21 6.62 17.62
C ALA A 59 5.22 7.01 16.51
N GLN A 60 6.28 6.22 16.36
CA GLN A 60 7.32 6.39 15.34
C GLN A 60 6.86 6.14 13.90
N PHE A 61 5.68 5.56 13.67
CA PHE A 61 5.09 5.27 12.36
C PHE A 61 3.80 6.06 12.08
N ILE A 62 3.42 7.03 12.92
CA ILE A 62 2.23 7.87 12.71
C ILE A 62 2.25 8.61 11.37
N TRP A 63 3.43 8.86 10.81
CA TRP A 63 3.59 9.49 9.49
C TRP A 63 3.18 8.58 8.32
N ALA A 64 3.15 7.26 8.52
CA ALA A 64 3.02 6.29 7.43
C ALA A 64 1.68 6.42 6.68
N PRO A 65 0.51 6.52 7.33
CA PRO A 65 -0.77 6.74 6.65
C PRO A 65 -0.89 8.07 5.90
N PHE A 66 -0.02 9.06 6.16
CA PHE A 66 0.02 10.30 5.39
C PHE A 66 0.86 10.17 4.11
N LEU A 67 1.70 9.15 4.02
CA LEU A 67 2.53 8.87 2.85
C LEU A 67 1.79 8.03 1.79
N TYR A 68 0.80 7.24 2.22
CA TYR A 68 0.01 6.37 1.35
C TYR A 68 -1.47 6.37 1.69
N GLY A 69 -2.32 6.06 0.71
CA GLY A 69 -3.75 5.92 0.94
C GLY A 69 -4.05 4.74 1.86
N PHE A 70 -5.11 4.87 2.65
CA PHE A 70 -5.50 3.88 3.65
C PHE A 70 -6.98 3.52 3.51
N ILE A 71 -7.27 2.25 3.26
CA ILE A 71 -8.62 1.68 3.23
C ILE A 71 -8.77 0.77 4.46
N PRO A 72 -9.45 1.23 5.53
CA PRO A 72 -9.64 0.47 6.75
C PRO A 72 -10.43 -0.82 6.46
N THR A 73 -9.92 -1.93 6.97
CA THR A 73 -10.46 -3.27 6.73
C THR A 73 -10.44 -4.09 8.00
N ASP A 74 -11.56 -4.71 8.32
CA ASP A 74 -11.61 -5.80 9.32
C ASP A 74 -11.08 -7.07 8.65
N ARG A 75 -9.92 -7.56 9.10
CA ARG A 75 -9.24 -8.75 8.56
C ARG A 75 -9.93 -10.05 8.98
N THR A 76 -10.70 -10.03 10.07
CA THR A 76 -11.41 -11.20 10.59
C THR A 76 -12.78 -11.37 9.96
N LYS A 77 -13.44 -10.26 9.62
CA LYS A 77 -14.76 -10.20 9.00
C LYS A 77 -14.74 -9.17 7.89
N LEU A 78 -14.32 -9.61 6.70
CA LEU A 78 -14.26 -8.72 5.54
C LEU A 78 -15.65 -8.15 5.23
N ALA A 79 -15.82 -6.85 5.49
CA ALA A 79 -17.09 -6.17 5.28
C ALA A 79 -17.31 -5.91 3.79
N PRO A 80 -18.56 -5.94 3.28
CA PRO A 80 -18.87 -5.53 1.91
C PRO A 80 -18.37 -4.12 1.56
N SER A 81 -18.24 -3.24 2.57
CA SER A 81 -17.66 -1.90 2.42
C SER A 81 -16.20 -1.93 1.97
N THR A 82 -15.39 -2.88 2.44
CA THR A 82 -13.98 -3.02 2.01
C THR A 82 -13.91 -3.31 0.51
N ILE A 83 -14.72 -4.25 0.02
CA ILE A 83 -14.78 -4.59 -1.41
C ILE A 83 -15.26 -3.37 -2.21
N LYS A 84 -16.33 -2.71 -1.74
CA LYS A 84 -16.88 -1.51 -2.41
C LYS A 84 -15.85 -0.38 -2.49
N ASN A 85 -15.09 -0.13 -1.42
CA ASN A 85 -14.05 0.88 -1.37
C ASN A 85 -12.86 0.52 -2.27
N SER A 86 -12.47 -0.75 -2.32
CA SER A 86 -11.43 -1.26 -3.24
C SER A 86 -11.82 -1.05 -4.70
N ILE A 87 -13.06 -1.40 -5.07
CA ILE A 87 -13.60 -1.18 -6.41
C ILE A 87 -13.66 0.32 -6.72
N ARG A 88 -14.05 1.15 -5.76
CA ARG A 88 -14.09 2.60 -5.93
C ARG A 88 -12.69 3.15 -6.22
N ALA A 89 -11.66 2.76 -5.46
CA ALA A 89 -10.28 3.19 -5.67
C ALA A 89 -9.80 2.85 -7.10
N LEU A 90 -10.02 1.60 -7.54
CA LEU A 90 -9.67 1.18 -8.89
C LEU A 90 -10.44 1.98 -9.96
N LYS A 91 -11.74 2.22 -9.77
CA LYS A 91 -12.55 3.04 -10.69
C LYS A 91 -12.11 4.50 -10.73
N SER A 92 -11.49 5.00 -9.67
CA SER A 92 -10.89 6.34 -9.59
C SER A 92 -9.48 6.39 -10.21
N GLY A 93 -8.98 5.29 -10.77
CA GLY A 93 -7.65 5.22 -11.40
C GLY A 93 -6.51 5.03 -10.39
N GLU A 94 -6.82 4.71 -9.14
CA GLU A 94 -5.82 4.48 -8.10
C GLU A 94 -5.19 3.09 -8.22
N VAL A 95 -3.95 2.97 -7.72
CA VAL A 95 -3.29 1.68 -7.49
C VAL A 95 -3.74 1.14 -6.14
N LEU A 96 -4.28 -0.08 -6.12
CA LEU A 96 -4.68 -0.76 -4.89
C LEU A 96 -3.55 -1.68 -4.41
N GLY A 97 -3.03 -1.44 -3.20
CA GLY A 97 -2.06 -2.31 -2.54
C GLY A 97 -2.73 -3.29 -1.59
N ILE A 98 -2.39 -4.58 -1.71
CA ILE A 98 -2.89 -5.62 -0.81
C ILE A 98 -1.74 -6.46 -0.25
N PHE A 99 -1.87 -6.81 1.03
CA PHE A 99 -1.03 -7.78 1.72
C PHE A 99 -1.89 -9.01 2.02
N PRO A 100 -1.91 -10.03 1.16
CA PRO A 100 -2.88 -11.13 1.26
C PRO A 100 -2.64 -12.04 2.47
N GLU A 101 -1.45 -11.98 3.07
CA GLU A 101 -1.09 -12.76 4.27
C GLU A 101 -1.80 -12.25 5.54
N GLY A 102 -2.27 -10.99 5.55
CA GLY A 102 -2.96 -10.38 6.68
C GLY A 102 -2.03 -9.78 7.71
#